data_AF-A0A5P9JSV6-F1
#
_entry.id   AF-A0A5P9JSV6-F1
#
_cell.length_a   1.000
_cell.length_b   1.000
_cell.length_c   1.000
_cell.angle_alpha   90.00
_cell.angle_beta   90.00
_cell.angle_gamma   90.00
#
_symmetry.space_group_name_H-M   'P 1'
#
loop_
_entity.id
_entity.type
_entity.pdbx_description
1 polymer ?
#
loop_
_entity_poly.entity_id
_entity_poly.type
_entity_poly.pdbx_seq_one_letter_code
_entity_poly.pdbx_strand_id
1 'polypeptide(L)'
;MARDLLNKYPTSEHDDFRMATLMFGLTPELGDVFQKFRSGRTALHKAVDYRRNRSGVDRAGWQTFGLAGALEVDMFPANRFSDLGVEKQDQYRNLGFKPATAGEGPVWIVTAHALVHVGSLGHDAVMEALHSVAPIVHLKELDEQQTLLEAAERVVGYACKVSFETTFAFGRKSSWPTEAVKTYLLGTMRSSHGYQGFRFVVNPKSSKKKSSMISDSHIEPMVTMVGL
;
A
#
# COMPACT_ATOMS: atom_id res chain seq x y z
N MET A 1 2.20 -5.88 11.68
CA MET A 1 2.52 -6.00 10.24
C MET A 1 3.92 -5.53 9.91
N ALA A 2 4.26 -4.24 10.06
CA ALA A 2 5.64 -3.74 9.86
C ALA A 2 6.64 -4.46 10.76
N ARG A 3 6.38 -4.51 12.07
CA ARG A 3 7.16 -5.28 13.04
C ARG A 3 7.32 -6.76 12.67
N ASP A 4 6.25 -7.39 12.19
CA ASP A 4 6.29 -8.81 11.80
C ASP A 4 7.20 -9.05 10.60
N LEU A 5 7.25 -8.09 9.65
CA LEU A 5 8.19 -8.12 8.53
C LEU A 5 9.62 -7.92 9.02
N LEU A 6 9.88 -6.90 9.85
CA LEU A 6 11.21 -6.63 10.40
C LEU A 6 11.75 -7.83 11.20
N ASN A 7 10.90 -8.52 11.96
CA ASN A 7 11.26 -9.74 12.68
C ASN A 7 11.73 -10.89 11.78
N LYS A 8 11.47 -10.83 10.45
CA LYS A 8 12.03 -11.78 9.48
C LYS A 8 13.48 -11.44 9.08
N TYR A 9 13.95 -10.24 9.41
CA TYR A 9 15.26 -9.69 9.06
C TYR A 9 15.95 -9.08 10.30
N PRO A 10 16.31 -9.90 11.30
CA PRO A 10 16.82 -9.40 12.59
C PRO A 10 18.19 -8.70 12.51
N THR A 11 18.91 -8.86 11.39
CA THR A 11 20.23 -8.26 11.15
C THR A 11 20.18 -7.12 10.14
N SER A 12 19.00 -6.76 9.64
CA SER A 12 18.89 -5.74 8.60
C SER A 12 18.87 -4.33 9.17
N GLU A 13 19.43 -3.41 8.41
CA GLU A 13 19.55 -1.99 8.75
C GLU A 13 18.60 -1.13 7.91
N HIS A 14 18.62 0.20 8.11
CA HIS A 14 17.78 1.12 7.32
C HIS A 14 18.01 0.98 5.82
N ASP A 15 19.26 0.79 5.40
CA ASP A 15 19.67 0.67 4.00
C ASP A 15 19.13 -0.59 3.30
N ASP A 16 18.72 -1.59 4.06
CA ASP A 16 18.07 -2.79 3.51
C ASP A 16 16.60 -2.56 3.18
N PHE A 17 16.02 -1.45 3.61
CA PHE A 17 14.59 -1.17 3.45
C PHE A 17 14.33 0.11 2.66
N ARG A 18 13.19 0.12 1.98
CA ARG A 18 12.67 1.29 1.27
C ARG A 18 11.18 1.46 1.54
N MET A 19 10.72 2.70 1.52
CA MET A 19 9.29 3.01 1.38
C MET A 19 8.91 2.95 -0.09
N ALA A 20 8.00 2.04 -0.44
CA ALA A 20 7.36 2.02 -1.73
C ALA A 20 6.00 2.73 -1.68
N THR A 21 5.72 3.54 -2.69
CA THR A 21 4.41 4.08 -3.01
C THR A 21 3.97 3.51 -4.34
N LEU A 22 2.86 2.79 -4.37
CA LEU A 22 2.31 2.10 -5.54
C LEU A 22 0.95 2.70 -5.86
N MET A 23 0.81 3.43 -6.96
CA MET A 23 -0.50 3.91 -7.39
C MET A 23 -1.09 2.95 -8.41
N PHE A 24 -2.20 2.30 -8.04
CA PHE A 24 -2.89 1.34 -8.90
C PHE A 24 -3.87 2.00 -9.88
N GLY A 25 -4.24 3.26 -9.63
CA GLY A 25 -5.01 4.07 -10.56
C GLY A 25 -5.98 5.04 -9.90
N LEU A 26 -6.85 5.58 -10.74
CA LEU A 26 -7.90 6.53 -10.40
C LEU A 26 -9.25 5.94 -10.79
N THR A 27 -10.31 6.29 -10.06
CA THR A 27 -11.68 5.87 -10.39
C THR A 27 -12.72 6.84 -9.85
N PRO A 28 -13.83 7.10 -10.56
CA PRO A 28 -14.97 7.83 -9.99
C PRO A 28 -15.76 6.99 -8.98
N GLU A 29 -15.68 5.66 -9.07
CA GLU A 29 -16.48 4.72 -8.29
C GLU A 29 -15.68 4.10 -7.14
N LEU A 30 -16.15 4.25 -5.90
CA LEU A 30 -15.45 3.70 -4.74
C LEU A 30 -15.35 2.17 -4.78
N GLY A 31 -16.33 1.46 -5.35
CA GLY A 31 -16.27 0.00 -5.48
C GLY A 31 -15.04 -0.48 -6.25
N ASP A 32 -14.65 0.28 -7.28
CA ASP A 32 -13.49 -0.01 -8.11
C ASP A 32 -12.17 0.19 -7.36
N VAL A 33 -12.12 1.05 -6.34
CA VAL A 33 -10.92 1.24 -5.49
C VAL A 33 -10.49 -0.09 -4.89
N PHE A 34 -11.43 -0.80 -4.25
CA PHE A 34 -11.16 -2.06 -3.59
C PHE A 34 -10.87 -3.18 -4.60
N GLN A 35 -11.51 -3.16 -5.77
CA GLN A 35 -11.19 -4.11 -6.84
C GLN A 35 -9.77 -3.89 -7.38
N LYS A 36 -9.40 -2.64 -7.71
CA LYS A 36 -8.06 -2.28 -8.18
C LYS A 36 -6.99 -2.68 -7.17
N PHE A 37 -7.21 -2.40 -5.89
CA PHE A 37 -6.29 -2.81 -4.82
C PHE A 37 -6.16 -4.34 -4.73
N ARG A 38 -7.27 -5.09 -4.76
CA ARG A 38 -7.22 -6.57 -4.74
C ARG A 38 -6.48 -7.13 -5.95
N SER A 39 -6.74 -6.60 -7.15
CA SER A 39 -6.03 -6.98 -8.37
C SER A 39 -4.54 -6.67 -8.28
N GLY A 40 -4.18 -5.48 -7.78
CA GLY A 40 -2.79 -5.08 -7.55
C GLY A 40 -2.08 -6.01 -6.57
N ARG A 41 -2.73 -6.36 -5.45
CA ARG A 41 -2.23 -7.36 -4.49
C ARG A 41 -1.97 -8.70 -5.16
N THR A 42 -2.94 -9.22 -5.91
CA THR A 42 -2.79 -10.50 -6.63
C THR A 42 -1.66 -10.44 -7.66
N ALA A 43 -1.56 -9.34 -8.42
CA ALA A 43 -0.49 -9.13 -9.39
C ALA A 43 0.88 -9.08 -8.70
N LEU A 44 1.01 -8.40 -7.56
CA LEU A 44 2.24 -8.37 -6.77
C LEU A 44 2.69 -9.77 -6.34
N HIS A 45 1.79 -10.57 -5.75
CA HIS A 45 2.13 -11.93 -5.35
C HIS A 45 2.61 -12.76 -6.54
N LYS A 46 1.90 -12.70 -7.67
CA LYS A 46 2.30 -13.40 -8.90
C LYS A 46 3.64 -12.91 -9.44
N ALA A 47 3.89 -11.61 -9.43
CA ALA A 47 5.13 -11.00 -9.91
C ALA A 47 6.34 -11.44 -9.07
N VAL A 48 6.20 -11.52 -7.75
CA VAL A 48 7.25 -12.01 -6.86
C VAL A 48 7.43 -13.53 -6.98
N ASP A 49 6.34 -14.30 -7.02
CA ASP A 49 6.42 -15.76 -7.14
C ASP A 49 7.02 -16.20 -8.47
N TYR A 50 6.70 -15.50 -9.56
CA TYR A 50 7.36 -15.69 -10.85
C TYR A 50 8.88 -15.53 -10.73
N ARG A 51 9.34 -14.44 -10.12
CA ARG A 51 10.79 -14.17 -9.94
C ARG A 51 11.47 -15.18 -9.03
N ARG A 52 10.78 -15.64 -7.97
CA ARG A 52 11.27 -16.71 -7.08
C ARG A 52 11.48 -18.04 -7.78
N ASN A 53 10.68 -18.32 -8.81
CA ASN A 53 10.69 -19.59 -9.54
C ASN A 53 11.54 -19.52 -10.82
N ARG A 54 11.85 -18.32 -11.33
CA ARG A 54 12.72 -18.13 -12.49
C ARG A 54 14.17 -18.44 -12.13
N SER A 55 14.84 -19.24 -12.95
CA SER A 55 16.28 -19.47 -12.84
C SER A 55 17.04 -18.18 -13.19
N GLY A 56 18.02 -17.80 -12.38
CA GLY A 56 18.80 -16.58 -12.58
C GLY A 56 19.58 -16.19 -11.33
N VAL A 57 20.47 -15.21 -11.48
CA VAL A 57 21.39 -14.73 -10.43
C VAL A 57 20.62 -14.18 -9.22
N ASP A 58 19.50 -13.49 -9.46
CA ASP A 58 18.74 -12.82 -8.40
C ASP A 58 17.75 -13.73 -7.68
N ARG A 59 17.65 -15.02 -8.08
CA ARG A 59 16.66 -15.95 -7.52
C ARG A 59 16.77 -16.03 -6.00
N ALA A 60 17.98 -16.06 -5.46
CA ALA A 60 18.22 -16.11 -4.02
C ALA A 60 17.66 -14.85 -3.32
N GLY A 61 17.94 -13.66 -3.87
CA GLY A 61 17.40 -12.40 -3.35
C GLY A 61 15.86 -12.37 -3.36
N TRP A 62 15.22 -12.90 -4.41
CA TRP A 62 13.76 -12.98 -4.49
C TRP A 62 13.15 -14.00 -3.50
N GLN A 63 13.88 -15.05 -3.13
CA GLN A 63 13.44 -15.97 -2.07
C GLN A 63 13.42 -15.26 -0.71
N THR A 64 14.39 -14.39 -0.46
CA THR A 64 14.48 -13.56 0.74
C THR A 64 13.76 -12.22 0.62
N PHE A 65 13.06 -11.94 -0.48
CA PHE A 65 12.30 -10.70 -0.64
C PHE A 65 11.09 -10.70 0.29
N GLY A 66 10.85 -9.57 0.94
CA GLY A 66 9.67 -9.34 1.76
C GLY A 66 9.14 -7.92 1.63
N LEU A 67 7.82 -7.79 1.77
CA LEU A 67 7.12 -6.54 1.65
C LEU A 67 5.89 -6.56 2.54
N ALA A 68 5.59 -5.44 3.20
CA ALA A 68 4.37 -5.25 3.96
C ALA A 68 3.79 -3.87 3.68
N GLY A 69 2.53 -3.80 3.26
CA GLY A 69 1.90 -2.54 2.89
C GLY A 69 0.40 -2.50 3.14
N ALA A 70 -0.14 -1.29 3.03
CA ALA A 70 -1.54 -1.01 3.23
C ALA A 70 -2.07 -0.04 2.18
N LEU A 71 -3.36 -0.16 1.88
CA LEU A 71 -4.12 0.72 1.00
C LEU A 71 -4.28 2.07 1.68
N GLU A 72 -3.88 3.12 0.98
CA GLU A 72 -4.33 4.48 1.18
C GLU A 72 -5.39 4.79 0.12
N VAL A 73 -6.51 5.33 0.56
CA VAL A 73 -7.52 5.91 -0.33
C VAL A 73 -7.48 7.42 -0.15
N ASP A 74 -7.16 8.13 -1.24
CA ASP A 74 -7.33 9.58 -1.30
C ASP A 74 -8.47 9.94 -2.26
N MET A 75 -8.96 11.17 -2.20
CA MET A 75 -10.01 11.65 -3.07
C MET A 75 -9.78 13.12 -3.39
N PHE A 76 -10.11 13.54 -4.61
CA PHE A 76 -10.26 14.96 -4.94
C PHE A 76 -11.50 15.16 -5.83
N PRO A 77 -12.20 16.30 -5.75
CA PRO A 77 -13.25 16.63 -6.71
C PRO A 77 -12.65 16.83 -8.10
N ALA A 78 -13.23 16.24 -9.15
CA ALA A 78 -12.70 16.30 -10.52
C ALA A 78 -12.47 17.74 -11.02
N ASN A 79 -13.39 18.66 -10.69
CA ASN A 79 -13.30 20.09 -11.04
C ASN A 79 -12.18 20.85 -10.29
N ARG A 80 -11.57 20.23 -9.27
CA ARG A 80 -10.43 20.75 -8.50
C ARG A 80 -9.10 20.17 -8.98
N PHE A 81 -9.06 19.53 -10.15
CA PHE A 81 -7.82 18.95 -10.68
C PHE A 81 -6.69 19.99 -10.86
N SER A 82 -7.02 21.19 -11.36
CA SER A 82 -6.05 22.28 -11.57
C SER A 82 -5.45 22.82 -10.27
N ASP A 83 -6.09 22.55 -9.14
CA ASP A 83 -5.61 22.95 -7.82
C ASP A 83 -4.53 22.01 -7.26
N LEU A 84 -4.33 20.84 -7.87
CA LEU A 84 -3.29 19.90 -7.47
C LEU A 84 -1.91 20.44 -7.86
N GLY A 85 -0.85 20.00 -7.16
CA GLY A 85 0.53 20.29 -7.59
C GLY A 85 0.81 19.70 -8.97
N VAL A 86 1.69 20.34 -9.75
CA VAL A 86 2.01 19.97 -11.15
C VAL A 86 2.39 18.49 -11.27
N GLU A 87 3.25 17.99 -10.37
CA GLU A 87 3.66 16.58 -10.36
C GLU A 87 2.48 15.61 -10.20
N LYS A 88 1.54 15.92 -9.29
CA LYS A 88 0.32 15.10 -9.11
C LYS A 88 -0.56 15.16 -10.36
N GLN A 89 -0.68 16.33 -10.99
CA GLN A 89 -1.44 16.46 -12.23
C GLN A 89 -0.87 15.57 -13.33
N ASP A 90 0.45 15.58 -13.52
CA ASP A 90 1.11 14.77 -14.53
C ASP A 90 0.98 13.27 -14.23
N GLN A 91 1.19 12.87 -12.98
CA GLN A 91 0.96 11.49 -12.52
C GLN A 91 -0.47 11.05 -12.83
N TYR A 92 -1.48 11.87 -12.53
CA TYR A 92 -2.87 11.50 -12.71
C TYR A 92 -3.27 11.43 -14.19
N ARG A 93 -2.70 12.31 -15.04
CA ARG A 93 -2.83 12.21 -16.51
C ARG A 93 -2.19 10.92 -17.04
N ASN A 94 -1.02 10.55 -16.54
CA ASN A 94 -0.35 9.29 -16.90
C ASN A 94 -1.15 8.06 -16.45
N LEU A 95 -1.95 8.18 -15.39
CA LEU A 95 -2.94 7.18 -14.98
C LEU A 95 -4.23 7.21 -15.82
N GLY A 96 -4.31 8.07 -16.84
CA GLY A 96 -5.43 8.16 -17.77
C GLY A 96 -6.53 9.13 -17.35
N PHE A 97 -6.33 9.96 -16.33
CA PHE A 97 -7.32 10.98 -15.95
C PHE A 97 -7.46 12.04 -17.03
N LYS A 98 -8.72 12.32 -17.40
CA LYS A 98 -9.08 13.31 -18.42
C LYS A 98 -9.92 14.41 -17.79
N PRO A 99 -9.31 15.52 -17.34
CA PRO A 99 -10.01 16.59 -16.63
C PRO A 99 -11.19 17.16 -17.41
N ALA A 100 -11.05 17.30 -18.73
CA ALA A 100 -12.06 17.87 -19.62
C ALA A 100 -13.39 17.08 -19.67
N THR A 101 -13.37 15.80 -19.29
CA THR A 101 -14.54 14.91 -19.38
C THR A 101 -14.94 14.29 -18.05
N ALA A 102 -14.27 14.63 -16.94
CA ALA A 102 -14.43 13.97 -15.64
C ALA A 102 -15.65 14.46 -14.83
N GLY A 103 -16.30 15.54 -15.25
CA GLY A 103 -17.42 16.16 -14.52
C GLY A 103 -16.99 16.79 -13.19
N GLU A 104 -17.90 16.84 -12.22
CA GLU A 104 -17.67 17.45 -10.90
C GLU A 104 -17.58 16.43 -9.75
N GLY A 105 -17.70 15.14 -10.06
CA GLY A 105 -17.75 14.06 -9.09
C GLY A 105 -16.43 13.81 -8.34
N PRO A 106 -16.45 12.96 -7.31
CA PRO A 106 -15.23 12.53 -6.64
C PRO A 106 -14.37 11.70 -7.58
N VAL A 107 -13.06 11.87 -7.47
CA VAL A 107 -12.06 11.01 -8.08
C VAL A 107 -11.28 10.37 -6.96
N TRP A 108 -11.44 9.06 -6.82
CA TRP A 108 -10.75 8.24 -5.84
C TRP A 108 -9.40 7.81 -6.37
N ILE A 109 -8.37 7.94 -5.53
CA ILE A 109 -7.00 7.56 -5.80
C ILE A 109 -6.71 6.29 -5.04
N VAL A 110 -6.23 5.27 -5.75
CA VAL A 110 -5.93 3.94 -5.19
C VAL A 110 -4.42 3.82 -5.03
N THR A 111 -3.93 4.02 -3.81
CA THR A 111 -2.49 3.98 -3.52
C THR A 111 -2.19 2.91 -2.48
N ALA A 112 -1.04 2.26 -2.55
CA ALA A 112 -0.51 1.51 -1.42
C ALA A 112 0.84 2.06 -1.00
N HIS A 113 1.02 2.17 0.32
CA HIS A 113 2.33 2.39 0.91
C HIS A 113 2.83 1.10 1.53
N ALA A 114 4.08 0.77 1.25
CA ALA A 114 4.67 -0.46 1.70
C ALA A 114 6.11 -0.25 2.17
N LEU A 115 6.46 -0.96 3.24
CA LEU A 115 7.84 -1.21 3.60
C LEU A 115 8.34 -2.39 2.76
N VAL A 116 9.47 -2.22 2.10
CA VAL A 116 10.05 -3.21 1.18
C VAL A 116 11.47 -3.51 1.60
N HIS A 117 11.79 -4.79 1.78
CA HIS A 117 13.17 -5.25 1.96
C HIS A 117 13.84 -5.38 0.58
N VAL A 118 14.79 -4.50 0.28
CA VAL A 118 15.55 -4.51 -0.96
C VAL A 118 16.78 -5.42 -0.87
N GLY A 119 17.49 -5.42 0.27
CA GLY A 119 18.65 -6.26 0.55
C GLY A 119 19.57 -6.50 -0.66
N SER A 120 19.90 -7.76 -0.93
CA SER A 120 20.78 -8.16 -2.03
C SER A 120 20.20 -7.97 -3.45
N LEU A 121 18.90 -7.70 -3.59
CA LEU A 121 18.32 -7.38 -4.91
C LEU A 121 18.68 -5.96 -5.36
N GLY A 122 18.92 -5.05 -4.41
CA GLY A 122 19.14 -3.65 -4.69
C GLY A 122 17.89 -2.90 -5.12
N HIS A 123 18.04 -1.59 -5.30
CA HIS A 123 16.95 -0.67 -5.63
C HIS A 123 16.31 -0.97 -6.99
N ASP A 124 17.12 -1.09 -8.03
CA ASP A 124 16.65 -1.14 -9.43
C ASP A 124 15.83 -2.39 -9.73
N ALA A 125 16.27 -3.57 -9.27
CA ALA A 125 15.56 -4.82 -9.49
C ALA A 125 14.18 -4.82 -8.79
N VAL A 126 14.11 -4.22 -7.60
CA VAL A 126 12.85 -4.06 -6.87
C VAL A 126 11.94 -3.04 -7.56
N MET A 127 12.48 -1.92 -8.00
CA MET A 127 11.76 -0.88 -8.74
C MET A 127 11.12 -1.43 -10.02
N GLU A 128 11.89 -2.17 -10.83
CA GLU A 128 11.39 -2.84 -12.04
C GLU A 128 10.26 -3.83 -11.71
N ALA A 129 10.41 -4.60 -10.63
CA ALA A 129 9.39 -5.54 -10.21
C ALA A 129 8.09 -4.88 -9.80
N LEU A 130 8.16 -3.77 -9.08
CA LEU A 130 6.99 -3.02 -8.67
C LEU A 130 6.31 -2.32 -9.86
N HIS A 131 7.08 -1.83 -10.85
CA HIS A 131 6.52 -1.25 -12.08
C HIS A 131 5.72 -2.26 -12.92
N SER A 132 6.03 -3.55 -12.82
CA SER A 132 5.21 -4.60 -13.46
C SER A 132 3.82 -4.80 -12.81
N VAL A 133 3.56 -4.14 -11.67
CA VAL A 133 2.35 -4.30 -10.86
C VAL A 133 1.53 -3.01 -10.81
N ALA A 134 2.20 -1.85 -10.71
CA ALA A 134 1.56 -0.55 -10.60
C ALA A 134 2.11 0.41 -11.67
N PRO A 135 1.26 1.20 -12.36
CA PRO A 135 1.71 2.15 -13.37
C PRO A 135 2.67 3.22 -12.82
N ILE A 136 2.47 3.67 -11.58
CA ILE A 136 3.34 4.64 -10.91
C ILE A 136 3.89 4.01 -9.64
N VAL A 137 5.21 4.05 -9.53
CA VAL A 137 5.96 3.54 -8.40
C VAL A 137 6.94 4.61 -7.97
N HIS A 138 7.01 4.87 -6.67
CA HIS A 138 8.13 5.58 -6.06
C HIS A 138 8.75 4.69 -5.01
N LEU A 139 10.08 4.59 -5.03
CA LEU A 139 10.85 3.87 -4.03
C LEU A 139 11.80 4.86 -3.37
N LYS A 140 11.67 5.06 -2.06
CA LYS A 140 12.42 6.07 -1.31
C LYS A 140 13.12 5.44 -0.13
N GLU A 141 14.27 6.02 0.24
CA GLU A 141 14.95 5.70 1.49
C GLU A 141 14.06 6.00 2.69
N LEU A 142 14.29 5.24 3.76
CA LEU A 142 13.66 5.52 5.04
C LEU A 142 14.32 6.73 5.68
N ASP A 143 13.59 7.38 6.57
CA ASP A 143 14.10 8.52 7.32
C ASP A 143 15.00 8.03 8.46
N GLU A 144 16.30 8.24 8.30
CA GLU A 144 17.33 7.80 9.25
C GLU A 144 17.29 8.53 10.59
N GLN A 145 16.51 9.61 10.72
CA GLN A 145 16.32 10.29 12.00
C GLN A 145 15.42 9.51 12.96
N GLN A 146 14.73 8.48 12.47
CA GLN A 146 13.87 7.60 13.25
C GLN A 146 14.53 6.24 13.45
N THR A 147 14.08 5.47 14.45
CA THR A 147 14.44 4.05 14.49
C THR A 147 13.80 3.30 13.32
N LEU A 148 14.39 2.18 12.90
CA LEU A 148 13.86 1.37 11.78
C LEU A 148 12.41 0.94 12.03
N LEU A 149 12.08 0.60 13.28
CA LEU A 149 10.72 0.24 13.65
C LEU A 149 9.75 1.43 13.52
N GLU A 150 10.14 2.62 13.98
CA GLU A 150 9.31 3.83 13.86
C GLU A 150 9.11 4.22 12.40
N ALA A 151 10.17 4.21 11.59
CA ALA A 151 10.09 4.49 10.16
C ALA A 151 9.16 3.47 9.45
N ALA A 152 9.30 2.19 9.77
CA ALA A 152 8.47 1.10 9.26
C ALA A 152 6.99 1.24 9.65
N GLU A 153 6.72 1.53 10.93
CA GLU A 153 5.38 1.77 11.44
C GLU A 153 4.75 3.02 10.82
N ARG A 154 5.54 4.08 10.57
CA ARG A 154 5.09 5.29 9.88
C ARG A 154 4.67 4.99 8.43
N VAL A 155 5.43 4.19 7.69
CA VAL A 155 5.07 3.81 6.30
C VAL A 155 3.73 3.08 6.25
N VAL A 156 3.54 2.09 7.13
CA VAL A 156 2.30 1.31 7.19
C VAL A 156 1.14 2.12 7.78
N GLY A 157 1.43 2.97 8.77
CA GLY A 157 0.47 3.86 9.42
C GLY A 157 -0.03 4.97 8.49
N TYR A 158 0.82 5.50 7.60
CA TYR A 158 0.46 6.52 6.63
C TYR A 158 -0.72 6.08 5.75
N ALA A 159 -0.75 4.81 5.34
CA ALA A 159 -1.85 4.25 4.56
C ALA A 159 -3.19 4.19 5.32
N CYS A 160 -3.16 4.09 6.65
CA CYS A 160 -4.35 4.20 7.48
C CYS A 160 -4.72 5.68 7.67
N LYS A 161 -5.12 6.35 6.58
CA LYS A 161 -5.43 7.78 6.56
C LYS A 161 -6.32 8.18 7.75
N VAL A 162 -5.79 9.00 8.66
CA VAL A 162 -6.47 9.44 9.88
C VAL A 162 -7.33 10.69 9.61
N SER A 163 -7.15 11.36 8.46
CA SER A 163 -7.88 12.56 8.08
C SER A 163 -8.61 12.42 6.73
N PHE A 164 -9.86 12.88 6.67
CA PHE A 164 -10.64 12.97 5.43
C PHE A 164 -10.37 14.30 4.72
N GLU A 165 -9.12 14.53 4.34
CA GLU A 165 -8.67 15.79 3.72
C GLU A 165 -7.78 15.54 2.51
N THR A 166 -7.90 16.39 1.51
CA THR A 166 -7.04 16.40 0.33
C THR A 166 -6.05 17.55 0.44
N THR A 167 -4.77 17.26 0.23
CA THR A 167 -3.73 18.29 0.14
C THR A 167 -3.49 18.69 -1.32
N PHE A 168 -3.76 19.96 -1.61
CA PHE A 168 -3.57 20.64 -2.88
C PHE A 168 -2.19 21.33 -2.96
N ALA A 169 -1.92 22.03 -4.06
CA ALA A 169 -0.71 22.82 -4.22
C ALA A 169 -0.49 23.79 -3.04
N PHE A 170 0.78 24.08 -2.74
CA PHE A 170 1.21 24.98 -1.67
C PHE A 170 0.72 24.61 -0.26
N GLY A 171 0.41 23.33 -0.03
CA GLY A 171 -0.01 22.82 1.28
C GLY A 171 -1.45 23.16 1.65
N ARG A 172 -2.25 23.73 0.74
CA ARG A 172 -3.68 24.01 1.00
C ARG A 172 -4.42 22.69 1.21
N LYS A 173 -5.14 22.56 2.32
CA LYS A 173 -5.97 21.40 2.62
C LYS A 173 -7.45 21.71 2.41
N SER A 174 -8.21 20.72 1.94
CA SER A 174 -9.67 20.76 1.93
C SER A 174 -10.21 19.49 2.51
N SER A 175 -11.17 19.60 3.42
CA SER A 175 -11.94 18.45 3.88
C SER A 175 -12.74 17.84 2.73
N TRP A 176 -12.93 16.53 2.78
CA TRP A 176 -13.80 15.81 1.86
C TRP A 176 -15.27 16.21 2.09
N PRO A 177 -16.10 16.26 1.04
CA PRO A 177 -17.53 16.43 1.20
C PRO A 177 -18.12 15.31 2.08
N THR A 178 -19.10 15.65 2.92
CA THR A 178 -19.74 14.71 3.85
C THR A 178 -20.25 13.44 3.16
N GLU A 179 -20.84 13.57 1.96
CA GLU A 179 -21.32 12.42 1.20
C GLU A 179 -20.20 11.50 0.72
N ALA A 180 -19.03 12.05 0.36
CA ALA A 180 -17.87 11.24 0.02
C ALA A 180 -17.35 10.48 1.24
N VAL A 181 -17.32 11.11 2.41
CA VAL A 181 -16.94 10.46 3.68
C VAL A 181 -17.91 9.31 4.01
N LYS A 182 -19.23 9.53 3.90
CA LYS A 182 -20.24 8.48 4.10
C LYS A 182 -20.04 7.31 3.13
N THR A 183 -19.87 7.59 1.85
CA THR A 183 -19.62 6.57 0.82
C THR A 183 -18.36 5.78 1.14
N TYR A 184 -17.26 6.47 1.51
CA TYR A 184 -16.02 5.83 1.94
C TYR A 184 -16.21 4.89 3.13
N LEU A 185 -16.85 5.36 4.20
CA LEU A 185 -17.08 4.58 5.42
C LEU A 185 -17.93 3.34 5.13
N LEU A 186 -19.04 3.51 4.40
CA LEU A 186 -19.92 2.40 4.01
C LEU A 186 -19.20 1.39 3.11
N GLY A 187 -18.44 1.86 2.13
CA GLY A 187 -17.66 1.00 1.24
C GLY A 187 -16.59 0.22 1.98
N THR A 188 -15.91 0.87 2.94
CA THR A 188 -14.90 0.27 3.81
C THR A 188 -15.52 -0.81 4.68
N MET A 189 -16.66 -0.54 5.34
CA MET A 189 -17.38 -1.52 6.16
C MET A 189 -17.80 -2.75 5.35
N ARG A 190 -18.31 -2.57 4.13
CA ARG A 190 -18.75 -3.67 3.25
C ARG A 190 -17.60 -4.49 2.68
N SER A 191 -16.46 -3.85 2.43
CA SER A 191 -15.32 -4.48 1.74
C SER A 191 -14.32 -5.11 2.72
N SER A 192 -14.47 -4.85 4.01
CA SER A 192 -13.54 -5.31 5.04
C SER A 192 -14.15 -6.46 5.85
N HIS A 193 -13.46 -7.59 5.92
CA HIS A 193 -13.62 -8.53 7.05
C HIS A 193 -12.80 -7.98 8.25
N GLY A 194 -13.01 -6.69 8.57
CA GLY A 194 -12.10 -5.87 9.38
C GLY A 194 -10.94 -5.24 8.59
N TYR A 195 -10.18 -4.32 9.21
CA TYR A 195 -9.05 -3.56 8.65
C TYR A 195 -7.95 -4.40 7.96
N GLN A 196 -7.98 -5.73 8.10
CA GLN A 196 -7.08 -6.65 7.41
C GLN A 196 -7.28 -6.66 5.88
N GLY A 197 -8.49 -6.33 5.39
CA GLY A 197 -8.79 -6.29 3.94
C GLY A 197 -8.00 -5.23 3.16
N PHE A 198 -7.44 -4.24 3.87
CA PHE A 198 -6.65 -3.13 3.31
C PHE A 198 -5.15 -3.35 3.41
N ARG A 199 -4.72 -4.56 3.78
CA ARG A 199 -3.32 -4.90 4.01
C ARG A 199 -2.87 -5.99 3.05
N PHE A 200 -1.57 -5.99 2.78
CA PHE A 200 -0.91 -7.06 2.05
C PHE A 200 0.48 -7.30 2.59
N VAL A 201 0.88 -8.57 2.61
CA VAL A 201 2.19 -9.00 3.06
C VAL A 201 2.71 -10.05 2.10
N VAL A 202 3.90 -9.82 1.57
CA VAL A 202 4.71 -10.83 0.90
C VAL A 202 5.80 -11.23 1.88
N ASN A 203 5.71 -12.44 2.42
CA ASN A 203 6.75 -12.97 3.30
C ASN A 203 7.88 -13.59 2.48
N PRO A 204 9.14 -13.55 2.96
CA PRO A 204 10.22 -14.34 2.38
C PRO A 204 9.82 -15.82 2.38
N LYS A 205 10.18 -16.55 1.33
CA LYS A 205 10.06 -18.01 1.32
C LYS A 205 11.10 -18.53 2.30
N SER A 206 10.66 -19.02 3.45
CA SER A 206 11.56 -19.66 4.40
C SER A 206 12.34 -20.75 3.68
N SER A 207 13.68 -20.67 3.67
CA SER A 207 14.48 -21.89 3.53
C SER A 207 14.02 -22.80 4.65
N LYS A 208 13.38 -23.93 4.32
CA LYS A 208 12.80 -24.89 5.27
C LYS A 208 13.66 -25.01 6.54
N LYS A 209 13.30 -24.29 7.62
CA LYS A 209 13.61 -24.76 8.95
C LYS A 209 12.57 -25.82 9.25
N LYS A 210 13.04 -27.04 9.55
CA LYS A 210 12.21 -28.15 10.01
C LYS A 210 11.23 -27.63 11.07
N SER A 211 9.97 -27.94 10.83
CA SER A 211 8.83 -27.76 11.74
C SER A 211 9.20 -28.13 13.19
N SER A 212 8.84 -27.26 14.12
CA SER A 212 8.23 -27.71 15.38
C SER A 212 6.81 -27.16 15.41
N MET A 213 5.84 -28.07 15.40
CA MET A 213 4.42 -27.79 15.60
C MET A 213 4.21 -26.97 16.86
N ILE A 214 3.47 -25.87 16.75
CA ILE A 214 2.55 -25.43 17.80
C ILE A 214 1.24 -25.10 17.09
N SER A 215 0.34 -26.07 17.05
CA SER A 215 -1.08 -25.76 17.03
C SER A 215 -1.46 -25.43 18.47
N ASP A 216 -2.04 -24.26 18.71
CA ASP A 216 -3.45 -24.24 19.03
C ASP A 216 -4.01 -22.83 19.00
N SER A 217 -5.19 -22.78 18.42
CA SER A 217 -6.17 -21.71 18.33
C SER A 217 -6.42 -21.02 19.67
N HIS A 218 -6.23 -19.70 19.73
CA HIS A 218 -7.02 -18.82 20.59
C HIS A 218 -7.64 -17.73 19.72
N ILE A 219 -8.89 -17.99 19.32
CA ILE A 219 -9.86 -16.97 18.99
C ILE A 219 -10.40 -16.51 20.34
N GLU A 220 -10.05 -15.30 20.78
CA GLU A 220 -10.82 -14.67 21.86
C GLU A 220 -12.12 -14.12 21.27
N PRO A 221 -13.30 -14.52 21.78
CA PRO A 221 -14.55 -13.89 21.41
C PRO A 221 -14.61 -12.50 22.05
N MET A 222 -14.79 -11.47 21.22
CA MET A 222 -15.15 -10.13 21.70
C MET A 222 -16.59 -10.21 22.26
N VAL A 223 -16.71 -10.11 23.58
CA VAL A 223 -18.00 -9.95 24.25
C VAL A 223 -18.53 -8.55 23.92
N THR A 224 -19.52 -8.47 23.04
CA THR A 224 -20.46 -7.35 22.99
C THR A 224 -21.30 -7.38 24.25
N MET A 225 -21.02 -6.48 25.20
CA MET A 225 -22.02 -6.10 26.20
C MET A 225 -22.79 -4.90 25.65
N VAL A 226 -23.95 -5.22 25.06
CA VAL A 226 -25.08 -4.32 24.92
C VAL A 226 -25.93 -4.52 26.17
N GLY A 227 -26.29 -3.45 26.89
CA GLY A 227 -27.40 -3.52 27.84
C GLY A 227 -27.40 -2.49 28.96
N LEU A 228 -28.26 -1.48 28.75
CA LEU A 228 -29.05 -0.69 29.71
C LEU A 228 -28.34 0.34 30.59
#